data_AF-A0A847SSK8-F1
#
_entry.id   AF-A0A847SSK8-F1
#
_cell.length_a   1.000
_cell.length_b   1.000
_cell.length_c   1.000
_cell.angle_alpha   90.00
_cell.angle_beta   90.00
_cell.angle_gamma   90.00
#
_symmetry.space_group_name_H-M   'P 1'
#
loop_
_entity.id
_entity.type
_entity.pdbx_description
1 polymer ?
#
loop_
_entity_poly.entity_id
_entity_poly.type
_entity_poly.pdbx_seq_one_letter_code
_entity_poly.pdbx_strand_id
1 'polypeptide(L)'
;MLLDAYLPIAIFAVIALGVPIFAFWLNRFFRPTKKTALKTETYECGEVPIGTAKIQFHFQFYMFAIIFVVFDLVTVFLMIWALDFANLSFDAKMLMLAFFGLLLVGVFYALRKEERIWI
;
A
#
# COMPACT_ATOMS: atom_id res chain seq x y z
N MET A 1 0.14 31.18 -9.30
CA MET A 1 -0.37 30.09 -10.16
C MET A 1 -0.11 28.70 -9.57
N LEU A 2 1.13 28.21 -9.48
CA LEU A 2 1.39 26.89 -8.87
C LEU A 2 1.16 26.89 -7.36
N LEU A 3 1.66 27.91 -6.65
CA LEU A 3 1.47 28.03 -5.21
C LEU A 3 -0.03 28.06 -4.85
N ASP A 4 -0.84 28.83 -5.57
CA ASP A 4 -2.28 28.93 -5.32
C ASP A 4 -3.03 27.60 -5.54
N ALA A 5 -2.53 26.73 -6.44
CA ALA A 5 -3.12 25.42 -6.71
C ALA A 5 -2.72 24.36 -5.66
N TYR A 6 -1.48 24.38 -5.18
CA TYR A 6 -0.96 23.37 -4.24
C TYR A 6 -1.08 23.78 -2.77
N LEU A 7 -1.20 25.08 -2.47
CA LEU A 7 -1.32 25.57 -1.09
C LEU A 7 -2.57 25.01 -0.38
N PRO A 8 -3.77 24.94 -0.99
CA PRO A 8 -4.92 24.30 -0.36
C PRO A 8 -4.69 22.82 -0.06
N ILE A 9 -4.00 22.10 -0.96
CA ILE A 9 -3.65 20.68 -0.78
C ILE A 9 -2.69 20.51 0.39
N ALA A 10 -1.66 21.37 0.48
CA ALA A 10 -0.70 21.35 1.58
C ALA A 10 -1.36 21.65 2.92
N ILE A 11 -2.22 22.68 2.98
CA ILE A 11 -3.01 23.01 4.18
C ILE A 11 -3.90 21.83 4.57
N PHE A 12 -4.60 21.23 3.60
CA PHE A 12 -5.43 20.06 3.84
C PHE A 12 -4.62 18.88 4.39
N ALA A 13 -3.46 18.57 3.81
CA ALA A 13 -2.60 17.50 4.28
C ALA A 13 -2.10 17.73 5.72
N VAL A 14 -1.73 18.97 6.06
CA VAL A 14 -1.32 19.34 7.43
C VAL A 14 -2.47 19.15 8.41
N ILE A 15 -3.68 19.57 8.04
CA ILE A 15 -4.87 19.39 8.90
C ILE A 15 -5.20 17.89 9.03
N ALA A 16 -5.22 17.15 7.91
CA ALA A 16 -5.56 15.73 7.88
C ALA A 16 -4.61 14.86 8.71
N LEU A 17 -3.32 15.17 8.70
CA LEU A 17 -2.32 14.50 9.55
C LEU A 17 -2.33 15.04 10.98
N GLY A 18 -2.60 16.34 11.17
CA GLY A 18 -2.62 16.99 12.47
C GLY A 18 -3.79 16.54 13.35
N VAL A 19 -4.98 16.34 12.79
CA VAL A 19 -6.18 15.90 13.53
C VAL A 19 -5.99 14.58 14.29
N PRO A 20 -5.53 13.46 13.68
CA PRO A 20 -5.34 12.21 14.42
C PRO A 20 -4.22 12.32 15.48
N ILE A 21 -3.16 13.08 15.20
CA ILE A 21 -2.10 13.35 16.19
C ILE A 21 -2.67 14.13 17.36
N PHE A 22 -3.39 15.21 17.11
CA PHE A 22 -4.03 16.02 18.14
C PHE A 22 -5.03 15.20 18.96
N ALA A 23 -5.89 14.43 18.31
CA ALA A 23 -6.85 13.55 18.97
C ALA A 23 -6.16 12.51 19.87
N PHE A 24 -5.05 11.92 19.42
CA PHE A 24 -4.24 11.00 20.23
C PHE A 24 -3.70 11.68 21.49
N TRP A 25 -3.12 12.89 21.36
CA TRP A 25 -2.60 13.66 22.50
C TRP A 25 -3.70 14.12 23.46
N LEU A 26 -4.85 14.54 22.91
CA LEU A 26 -6.01 14.94 23.71
C LEU A 26 -6.53 13.75 24.52
N ASN A 27 -6.73 12.60 23.87
CA ASN A 27 -7.13 11.36 24.54
C ASN A 27 -6.13 10.95 25.63
N ARG A 28 -4.83 11.12 25.39
CA ARG A 28 -3.78 10.79 26.38
C ARG A 28 -3.95 11.58 27.69
N PHE A 29 -4.45 12.82 27.63
CA PHE A 29 -4.63 13.70 28.78
C PHE A 29 -5.95 13.43 29.53
N PHE A 30 -7.04 13.21 28.80
CA PHE A 30 -8.37 13.01 29.40
C PHE A 30 -8.68 11.56 29.77
N ARG A 31 -7.94 10.57 29.25
CA ARG A 31 -8.15 9.16 29.57
C ARG A 31 -7.87 8.86 31.04
N PRO A 32 -8.75 8.14 31.75
CA PRO A 32 -8.42 7.59 33.06
C PRO A 32 -7.27 6.58 32.92
N THR A 33 -6.14 6.87 33.55
CA THR A 33 -4.96 6.00 33.48
C THR A 33 -4.84 5.16 34.74
N LYS A 34 -5.03 3.85 34.61
CA LYS A 34 -4.69 2.87 35.66
C LYS A 34 -3.78 1.82 35.05
N LYS A 35 -2.47 1.94 35.31
CA LYS A 35 -1.49 0.93 34.93
C LYS A 35 -1.62 -0.26 35.90
N THR A 36 -1.85 -1.44 35.37
CA THR A 36 -1.95 -2.70 36.11
C THR A 36 -1.22 -3.75 35.29
N ALA A 37 -0.56 -4.71 35.93
CA ALA A 37 0.22 -5.75 35.24
C ALA A 37 -0.62 -6.47 34.16
N LEU A 38 -1.84 -6.88 34.52
CA LEU A 38 -2.79 -7.53 33.61
C LEU A 38 -3.19 -6.69 32.38
N LYS A 39 -3.20 -5.35 32.47
CA LYS A 39 -3.53 -4.47 31.33
C LYS A 39 -2.36 -4.27 30.36
N THR A 40 -1.16 -4.65 30.78
CA THR A 40 0.07 -4.54 29.98
C THR A 40 0.56 -5.88 29.47
N GLU A 41 -0.14 -6.97 29.83
CA GLU A 41 0.13 -8.31 29.31
C GLU A 41 -0.53 -8.52 27.95
N THR A 42 0.05 -9.43 27.15
CA THR A 42 -0.51 -9.85 25.87
C THR A 42 -1.80 -10.63 26.11
N TYR A 43 -2.81 -10.37 25.28
CA TYR A 43 -4.08 -11.09 25.36
C TYR A 43 -3.91 -12.53 24.84
N GLU A 44 -4.17 -13.52 25.70
CA GLU A 44 -4.12 -14.96 25.38
C GLU A 44 -5.38 -15.68 25.92
N CYS A 45 -6.58 -15.13 25.64
CA CYS A 45 -7.87 -15.70 26.06
C CYS A 45 -8.03 -15.98 27.57
N GLY A 46 -7.23 -15.34 28.43
CA GLY A 46 -7.25 -15.52 29.89
C GLY A 46 -6.10 -16.36 30.45
N GLU A 47 -5.27 -16.95 29.60
CA GLU A 47 -4.08 -17.70 29.99
C GLU A 47 -2.82 -16.84 29.99
N VAL A 48 -1.76 -17.34 30.64
CA VAL A 48 -0.44 -16.71 30.57
C VAL A 48 0.21 -17.09 29.24
N PRO A 49 0.69 -16.14 28.42
CA PRO A 49 1.34 -16.47 27.16
C PRO A 49 2.63 -17.27 27.41
N ILE A 50 2.73 -18.44 26.77
CA ILE A 50 3.88 -19.34 26.89
C ILE A 50 4.65 -19.38 25.57
N GLY A 51 5.97 -19.19 25.65
CA GLY A 51 6.86 -19.30 24.52
C GLY A 51 7.00 -18.02 23.70
N THR A 52 7.62 -18.14 22.53
CA THR A 52 7.83 -17.03 21.60
C THR A 52 6.80 -17.10 20.49
N ALA A 53 6.15 -15.97 20.16
CA ALA A 53 5.25 -15.84 19.01
C ALA A 53 6.03 -15.96 17.68
N LYS A 54 6.45 -17.18 17.32
CA LYS A 54 7.07 -17.48 16.04
C LYS A 54 5.97 -17.86 15.06
N ILE A 55 5.60 -16.91 14.22
CA ILE A 55 4.71 -17.16 13.10
C ILE A 55 5.57 -17.70 11.95
N GLN A 56 5.13 -18.78 11.31
CA GLN A 56 5.70 -19.19 10.03
C GLN A 56 5.27 -18.17 8.98
N PHE A 57 6.18 -17.27 8.63
CA PHE A 57 5.90 -16.28 7.60
C PHE A 57 5.90 -16.95 6.24
N HIS A 58 4.73 -16.95 5.62
CA HIS A 58 4.48 -17.51 4.31
C HIS A 58 5.18 -16.64 3.24
N PHE A 59 6.07 -17.24 2.45
CA PHE A 59 6.81 -16.54 1.38
C PHE A 59 5.89 -15.92 0.33
N GLN A 60 4.64 -16.38 0.25
CA GLN A 60 3.61 -15.88 -0.66
C GLN A 60 3.38 -14.37 -0.53
N PHE A 61 3.49 -13.79 0.67
CA PHE A 61 3.36 -12.33 0.85
C PHE A 61 4.45 -11.55 0.10
N TYR A 62 5.65 -12.11 -0.01
CA TYR A 62 6.74 -11.50 -0.76
C TYR A 62 6.49 -11.54 -2.27
N MET A 63 5.96 -12.67 -2.78
CA MET A 63 5.57 -12.79 -4.19
C MET A 63 4.50 -11.78 -4.58
N PHE A 64 3.48 -11.60 -3.74
CA PHE A 64 2.47 -10.55 -3.96
C PHE A 64 3.07 -9.15 -3.99
N ALA A 65 4.02 -8.84 -3.09
CA ALA A 65 4.67 -7.53 -3.05
C ALA A 65 5.46 -7.23 -4.35
N ILE A 66 6.21 -8.21 -4.88
CA ILE A 66 6.94 -8.03 -6.14
C ILE A 66 5.96 -7.80 -7.30
N ILE A 67 4.93 -8.63 -7.42
CA ILE A 67 3.93 -8.51 -8.50
C ILE A 67 3.24 -7.13 -8.44
N PHE A 68 2.90 -6.69 -7.23
CA PHE A 68 2.32 -5.36 -7.00
C PHE A 68 3.26 -4.24 -7.46
N VAL A 69 4.53 -4.25 -7.07
CA VAL A 69 5.50 -3.22 -7.46
C VAL A 69 5.70 -3.17 -8.97
N VAL A 70 5.73 -4.33 -9.64
CA VAL A 70 5.81 -4.39 -11.10
C VAL A 70 4.56 -3.74 -11.72
N PHE A 71 3.36 -4.10 -11.25
CA PHE A 71 2.11 -3.56 -11.77
C PHE A 71 1.95 -2.05 -11.51
N ASP A 72 2.44 -1.56 -10.37
CA ASP A 72 2.45 -0.13 -10.04
C ASP A 72 3.28 0.66 -11.07
N LEU A 73 4.46 0.16 -11.42
CA LEU A 73 5.28 0.75 -12.49
C LEU A 73 4.57 0.74 -13.85
N VAL A 74 3.89 -0.36 -14.20
CA VAL A 74 3.11 -0.43 -15.45
C VAL A 74 2.03 0.66 -15.47
N THR A 75 1.36 0.89 -14.33
CA THR A 75 0.30 1.89 -14.20
C THR A 75 0.85 3.31 -14.37
N VAL A 76 2.05 3.60 -13.84
CA VAL A 76 2.72 4.89 -14.05
C VAL A 76 3.00 5.13 -15.55
N PHE A 77 3.51 4.13 -16.27
CA PHE A 77 3.73 4.25 -17.72
C PHE A 77 2.42 4.41 -18.51
N LEU A 78 1.37 3.70 -18.11
CA LEU A 78 0.03 3.86 -18.69
C LEU A 78 -0.51 5.28 -18.49
N MET A 79 -0.32 5.86 -17.31
CA MET A 79 -0.79 7.21 -17.00
C MET A 79 -0.08 8.26 -17.86
N ILE A 80 1.25 8.19 -17.97
CA ILE A 80 2.02 9.11 -18.83
C ILE A 80 1.57 8.99 -20.29
N TRP A 81 1.38 7.75 -20.77
CA TRP A 81 0.88 7.51 -22.12
C TRP A 81 -0.53 8.02 -22.35
N ALA A 82 -1.43 7.85 -21.38
CA ALA A 82 -2.80 8.32 -21.44
C ALA A 82 -2.88 9.85 -21.50
N LEU A 83 -1.99 10.56 -20.78
CA LEU A 83 -1.93 12.02 -20.78
C LEU A 83 -1.59 12.60 -22.16
N ASP A 84 -0.76 11.94 -22.96
CA ASP A 84 -0.33 12.42 -24.28
C ASP A 84 -0.92 11.63 -25.46
N PHE A 85 -1.86 10.72 -25.19
CA PHE A 85 -2.40 9.79 -26.19
C PHE A 85 -2.93 10.47 -27.45
N ALA A 86 -3.53 11.66 -27.34
CA ALA A 86 -4.05 12.38 -28.50
C ALA A 86 -2.95 12.83 -29.47
N ASN A 87 -1.77 13.20 -28.97
CA ASN A 87 -0.68 13.78 -29.77
C ASN A 87 0.29 12.74 -30.32
N LEU A 88 0.26 11.51 -29.80
CA LEU A 88 1.14 10.44 -30.25
C LEU A 88 0.80 9.96 -31.66
N SER A 89 1.85 9.68 -32.45
CA SER A 89 1.73 9.00 -33.73
C SER A 89 1.14 7.60 -33.57
N PHE A 90 0.55 7.07 -34.65
CA PHE A 90 0.00 5.71 -34.64
C PHE A 90 1.04 4.66 -34.27
N ASP A 91 2.27 4.80 -34.79
CA ASP A 91 3.37 3.87 -34.50
C ASP A 91 3.75 3.88 -33.02
N ALA A 92 3.81 5.05 -32.38
CA ALA A 92 4.10 5.16 -30.94
C ALA A 92 3.00 4.51 -30.09
N LYS A 93 1.73 4.64 -30.50
CA LYS A 93 0.60 3.96 -29.84
C LYS A 93 0.70 2.44 -29.97
N MET A 94 1.06 1.94 -31.15
CA MET A 94 1.22 0.50 -31.38
C MET A 94 2.40 -0.09 -30.62
N LEU A 95 3.54 0.60 -30.58
CA LEU A 95 4.70 0.17 -29.78
C LEU A 95 4.36 0.09 -28.29
N MET A 96 3.66 1.09 -27.77
CA MET A 96 3.26 1.11 -26.37
C MET A 96 2.23 0.02 -26.05
N LEU A 97 1.28 -0.24 -26.96
CA LEU A 97 0.33 -1.34 -26.82
C LEU A 97 1.03 -2.72 -26.84
N ALA A 98 2.04 -2.89 -27.69
CA ALA A 98 2.87 -4.10 -27.71
C ALA A 98 3.68 -4.27 -26.42
N PHE A 99 4.27 -3.18 -25.90
CA PHE A 99 4.96 -3.16 -24.61
C PHE A 99 4.04 -3.59 -23.46
N PHE A 100 2.83 -3.04 -23.38
CA PHE A 100 1.85 -3.47 -22.38
C PHE A 100 1.41 -4.92 -22.58
N GLY A 101 1.21 -5.36 -23.81
CA GLY A 101 0.92 -6.77 -24.12
C GLY A 101 2.00 -7.71 -23.58
N LEU A 102 3.28 -7.37 -23.78
CA LEU A 102 4.41 -8.14 -23.25
C LEU A 102 4.40 -8.21 -21.71
N LEU A 103 4.14 -7.08 -21.04
CA LEU A 103 4.07 -7.01 -19.58
C LEU A 103 2.90 -7.85 -19.03
N LEU A 104 1.73 -7.79 -19.68
CA LEU A 104 0.57 -8.59 -19.28
C LEU A 104 0.83 -10.09 -19.42
N VAL A 105 1.59 -10.52 -20.43
CA VAL A 105 2.03 -11.93 -20.54
C VAL A 105 2.91 -12.32 -19.36
N GLY A 106 3.85 -11.46 -18.95
CA GLY A 106 4.69 -11.69 -17.78
C GLY A 106 3.89 -11.80 -16.47
N VAL A 107 2.93 -10.90 -16.27
CA VAL A 107 2.03 -10.93 -15.11
C VAL A 107 1.14 -12.18 -15.14
N PHE A 108 0.56 -12.51 -16.30
CA PHE A 108 -0.25 -13.72 -16.44
C PHE A 108 0.53 -14.99 -16.12
N TYR A 109 1.77 -15.10 -16.59
CA TYR A 109 2.66 -16.21 -16.23
C TYR A 109 2.93 -16.26 -14.72
N ALA A 110 3.24 -15.12 -14.10
CA ALA A 110 3.48 -15.05 -12.67
C ALA A 110 2.25 -15.50 -11.86
N LEU A 111 1.05 -15.04 -12.22
CA LEU A 111 -0.19 -15.42 -11.56
C LEU A 111 -0.55 -16.90 -11.76
N ARG A 112 -0.33 -17.46 -12.95
CA ARG A 112 -0.52 -18.90 -13.22
C ARG A 112 0.41 -19.77 -12.39
N LYS A 113 1.67 -19.34 -12.22
CA LYS A 113 2.66 -20.08 -11.43
C LYS A 113 2.32 -20.09 -9.94
N GLU A 114 1.66 -19.05 -9.46
CA GLU A 114 1.21 -18.89 -8.08
C GLU A 114 -0.14 -19.58 -7.77
N GLU A 115 -0.73 -20.37 -8.69
CA GLU A 115 -2.03 -21.04 -8.47
C GLU A 115 -2.10 -21.99 -7.26
N ARG A 116 -0.97 -22.35 -6.64
CA ARG A 116 -0.93 -23.11 -5.38
C ARG A 116 -0.51 -22.25 -4.18
N ILE A 117 -1.20 -21.15 -3.96
CA ILE A 117 -1.16 -20.47 -2.66
C ILE A 117 -2.25 -21.13 -1.79
N TRP A 118 -1.88 -22.23 -1.14
CA TRP A 118 -2.73 -22.84 -0.12
C TRP A 118 -2.67 -21.97 1.13
N ILE A 119 -3.86 -21.57 1.60
CA ILE A 119 -4.10 -21.24 3.01
C ILE A 119 -4.27 -22.58 3.75
#